data_AF-A0A8I1RY89-F1
#
_entry.id   AF-A0A8I1RY89-F1
#
_cell.length_a   1.000
_cell.length_b   1.000
_cell.length_c   1.000
_cell.angle_alpha   90.00
_cell.angle_beta   90.00
_cell.angle_gamma   90.00
#
_symmetry.space_group_name_H-M   'P 1'
#
loop_
_entity.id
_entity.type
_entity.pdbx_description
1 polymer ?
#
loop_
_entity_poly.entity_id
_entity_poly.type
_entity_poly.pdbx_seq_one_letter_code
_entity_poly.pdbx_strand_id
1 'polypeptide(L)'
;MGHDLRQAVLALGVVLAGLGAIALLTGLIPPALVMGIWGILIVMGIVYERFRYKAVEPTAPGAGWSGTSERFVDPETGQKVRVYVNDAGERRYVQE
;
A
#
# COMPACT_ATOMS: atom_id res chain seq x y z
N MET A 1 -3.70 -13.84 -3.22
CA MET A 1 -4.12 -13.08 -4.42
C MET A 1 -3.78 -11.59 -4.36
N GLY A 2 -3.97 -10.88 -3.23
CA GLY A 2 -3.64 -9.44 -3.15
C GLY A 2 -2.14 -9.12 -3.25
N HIS A 3 -1.29 -9.92 -2.59
CA HIS A 3 0.16 -9.71 -2.59
C HIS A 3 0.79 -9.90 -3.98
N ASP A 4 0.36 -10.92 -4.72
CA ASP A 4 0.90 -11.26 -6.05
C ASP A 4 0.59 -10.16 -7.09
N LEU A 5 -0.60 -9.57 -7.02
CA LEU A 5 -0.99 -8.46 -7.88
C LEU A 5 -0.18 -7.19 -7.58
N ARG A 6 0.00 -6.83 -6.30
CA ARG A 6 0.79 -5.65 -5.91
C ARG A 6 2.23 -5.78 -6.40
N GLN A 7 2.83 -6.97 -6.28
CA GLN A 7 4.17 -7.23 -6.79
C GLN A 7 4.25 -7.14 -8.31
N ALA A 8 3.27 -7.68 -9.03
CA ALA A 8 3.20 -7.59 -10.49
C ALA A 8 3.05 -6.13 -10.98
N VAL A 9 2.18 -5.35 -10.35
CA VAL A 9 1.97 -3.93 -10.70
C VAL A 9 3.21 -3.11 -10.35
N LEU A 10 3.89 -3.40 -9.23
CA LEU A 10 5.15 -2.76 -8.88
C LEU A 10 6.24 -3.07 -9.91
N ALA A 11 6.39 -4.33 -10.31
CA ALA A 11 7.34 -4.75 -11.33
C ALA A 11 7.07 -4.05 -12.67
N LEU A 12 5.80 -3.97 -13.09
CA LEU A 12 5.38 -3.23 -14.27
C LEU A 12 5.76 -1.75 -14.18
N GLY A 13 5.48 -1.10 -13.05
CA GLY A 13 5.83 0.31 -12.82
C GLY A 13 7.34 0.55 -12.92
N VAL A 14 8.16 -0.32 -12.32
CA VAL A 14 9.62 -0.26 -12.38
C VAL A 14 10.12 -0.44 -13.82
N VAL A 15 9.58 -1.43 -14.56
CA VAL A 15 9.95 -1.66 -15.96
C VAL A 15 9.60 -0.45 -16.82
N LEU A 16 8.41 0.13 -16.68
CA LEU A 16 8.00 1.32 -17.43
C LEU A 16 8.89 2.53 -17.11
N ALA A 17 9.21 2.75 -15.83
CA ALA A 17 10.11 3.82 -15.42
C ALA A 17 11.53 3.63 -16.01
N GLY A 18 12.04 2.40 -16.01
CA GLY A 18 13.33 2.05 -16.61
C GLY A 18 13.35 2.26 -18.13
N LEU A 19 12.31 1.81 -18.84
CA LEU A 19 12.17 2.04 -20.28
C LEU A 19 12.04 3.53 -20.60
N GLY A 20 11.30 4.29 -19.79
CA GLY A 20 11.21 5.75 -19.92
C GLY A 20 12.57 6.43 -19.73
N ALA A 21 13.37 5.99 -18.76
CA ALA A 21 14.73 6.49 -18.54
C ALA A 21 15.66 6.17 -19.73
N ILE A 22 15.59 4.94 -20.27
CA ILE A 22 16.36 4.56 -21.47
C ILE A 22 15.93 5.40 -22.69
N ALA A 23 14.63 5.61 -22.88
CA ALA A 23 14.11 6.46 -23.95
C ALA A 23 14.60 7.91 -23.81
N LEU A 24 14.66 8.43 -22.57
CA LEU A 24 15.19 9.77 -22.30
C LEU A 24 16.66 9.88 -22.68
N LEU A 25 17.48 8.89 -22.29
CA LEU A 25 18.91 8.84 -22.59
C LEU A 25 19.22 8.69 -24.09
N THR A 26 18.30 8.11 -24.86
CA THR A 26 18.42 7.94 -26.32
C THR A 26 17.76 9.07 -27.12
N GLY A 27 17.19 10.09 -26.45
CA GLY A 27 16.56 11.24 -27.09
C GLY A 27 15.13 11.01 -27.60
N LEU A 28 14.52 9.86 -27.28
CA LEU A 28 13.13 9.54 -27.61
C LEU A 28 12.19 10.19 -26.58
N ILE A 29 11.98 11.50 -26.71
CA ILE A 29 11.26 12.31 -25.72
C ILE A 29 9.80 11.87 -25.51
N PRO A 30 8.96 11.66 -26.54
CA PRO A 30 7.56 11.29 -26.29
C PRO A 30 7.41 9.95 -25.56
N PRO A 31 8.11 8.85 -25.95
CA PRO A 31 8.10 7.61 -25.18
C PRO A 31 8.64 7.79 -23.75
N ALA A 32 9.71 8.59 -23.57
CA ALA A 32 10.29 8.86 -22.26
C ALA A 32 9.28 9.49 -21.29
N LEU A 33 8.54 10.49 -21.76
CA LEU A 33 7.51 11.15 -20.94
C LEU A 33 6.37 10.18 -20.59
N VAL A 34 5.83 9.47 -21.59
CA VAL A 34 4.69 8.57 -21.36
C VAL A 34 5.10 7.43 -20.42
N MET A 35 6.15 6.68 -20.75
CA MET A 35 6.57 5.51 -19.97
C MET A 35 7.14 5.92 -18.61
N GLY A 36 7.96 6.98 -18.57
CA GLY A 36 8.58 7.46 -17.35
C GLY A 36 7.57 7.99 -16.34
N ILE A 37 6.66 8.88 -16.76
CA ILE A 37 5.66 9.46 -15.86
C ILE A 37 4.73 8.36 -15.32
N TRP A 38 4.18 7.51 -16.20
CA TRP A 38 3.28 6.45 -15.75
C TRP A 38 3.97 5.41 -14.86
N GLY A 39 5.21 5.01 -15.19
CA GLY A 39 5.99 4.11 -14.35
C GLY A 39 6.25 4.68 -12.96
N ILE A 40 6.67 5.95 -12.90
CA ILE A 40 6.90 6.65 -11.62
C ILE A 40 5.61 6.76 -10.81
N LEU A 41 4.49 7.15 -11.42
CA LEU A 41 3.21 7.30 -10.72
C LEU A 41 2.74 5.97 -10.11
N ILE A 42 2.89 4.85 -10.83
CA ILE A 42 2.56 3.52 -10.33
C ILE A 42 3.42 3.16 -9.12
N VAL A 43 4.74 3.32 -9.24
CA VAL A 43 5.67 3.01 -8.14
C VAL A 43 5.37 3.88 -6.93
N MET A 44 5.18 5.18 -7.12
CA MET A 44 4.84 6.13 -6.06
C MET A 44 3.50 5.78 -5.39
N GLY A 45 2.47 5.39 -6.15
CA GLY A 45 1.18 4.97 -5.61
C GLY A 45 1.30 3.77 -4.69
N ILE A 46 2.04 2.74 -5.10
CA ILE A 46 2.25 1.53 -4.30
C ILE A 46 3.09 1.81 -3.06
N VAL A 47 4.16 2.61 -3.20
CA VAL A 47 4.99 3.02 -2.05
C VAL A 47 4.16 3.84 -1.07
N TYR A 48 3.34 4.77 -1.57
CA TYR A 48 2.43 5.57 -0.74
C TYR A 48 1.39 4.71 -0.03
N GLU A 49 0.78 3.75 -0.72
CA GLU A 49 -0.15 2.79 -0.11
C GLU A 49 0.52 2.04 1.04
N ARG A 50 1.75 1.56 0.83
CA ARG A 50 2.54 0.87 1.87
C ARG A 50 2.80 1.74 3.10
N PHE A 51 3.06 3.04 2.91
CA PHE A 51 3.26 3.95 4.03
C PHE A 51 1.95 4.34 4.72
N ARG A 52 0.84 4.42 3.98
CA ARG A 52 -0.45 4.84 4.53
C ARG A 52 -1.20 3.70 5.22
N TYR A 53 -0.94 2.46 4.80
CA TYR A 53 -1.52 1.26 5.39
C TYR A 53 -1.13 1.17 6.86
N LYS A 54 -2.12 1.23 7.76
CA LYS A 54 -1.89 1.08 9.20
C LYS A 54 -1.63 -0.40 9.47
N ALA A 55 -0.44 -0.72 9.96
CA ALA A 55 -0.10 -2.07 10.37
C ALA A 55 -1.09 -2.56 11.45
N VAL A 56 -1.43 -3.84 11.37
CA VAL A 56 -2.17 -4.54 12.43
C VAL A 56 -1.28 -4.56 13.67
N GLU A 57 -1.79 -4.02 14.78
CA GLU A 57 -1.08 -4.01 16.06
C GLU A 57 -1.19 -5.41 16.72
N PRO A 58 -0.09 -5.95 17.27
CA PRO A 58 -0.10 -7.29 17.87
C PRO A 58 -0.78 -7.33 19.24
N THR A 59 -0.99 -6.18 19.87
CA THR A 59 -1.53 -6.07 21.23
C THR A 59 -2.65 -5.05 21.26
N ALA A 60 -3.67 -5.30 22.09
CA ALA A 60 -4.75 -4.34 22.31
C ALA A 60 -4.18 -2.98 22.77
N PRO A 61 -4.67 -1.87 22.22
CA PRO A 61 -4.25 -0.55 22.64
C PRO A 61 -4.68 -0.29 24.10
N GLY A 62 -3.91 0.55 24.79
CA GLY A 62 -4.06 0.81 26.22
C GLY A 62 -5.30 1.63 26.61
N ALA A 63 -5.28 2.26 27.78
CA ALA A 63 -6.39 3.05 28.30
C ALA A 63 -6.87 4.12 27.28
N GLY A 64 -8.20 4.31 27.20
CA GLY A 64 -8.83 5.23 26.24
C GLY A 64 -9.23 4.59 24.90
N TRP A 65 -9.01 3.29 24.73
CA TRP A 65 -9.45 2.53 23.56
C TRP A 65 -10.51 1.51 23.94
N SER A 66 -11.62 1.51 23.20
CA SER A 66 -12.72 0.56 23.36
C SER A 66 -12.71 -0.44 22.21
N GLY A 67 -12.64 -1.73 22.53
CA GLY A 67 -12.78 -2.79 21.55
C GLY A 67 -14.22 -2.87 21.05
N THR A 68 -14.42 -2.84 19.74
CA THR A 68 -15.75 -3.03 19.14
C THR A 68 -16.02 -4.52 18.92
N SER A 69 -17.27 -4.86 18.57
CA SER A 69 -17.64 -6.21 18.14
C SER A 69 -17.22 -6.53 16.70
N GLU A 70 -16.70 -5.53 15.98
CA GLU A 70 -16.33 -5.58 14.57
C GLU A 70 -15.05 -6.41 14.39
N ARG A 71 -15.15 -7.46 13.58
CA ARG A 71 -14.06 -8.40 13.27
C ARG A 71 -13.92 -8.57 11.77
N PHE A 72 -12.69 -8.58 11.29
CA PHE A 72 -12.37 -8.77 9.88
C PHE A 72 -11.27 -9.80 9.71
N VAL A 73 -11.19 -10.37 8.52
CA VAL A 73 -9.99 -11.10 8.10
C VAL A 73 -9.20 -10.14 7.22
N ASP A 74 -7.97 -9.82 7.60
CA ASP A 74 -7.06 -9.05 6.78
C ASP A 74 -6.77 -9.83 5.48
N PRO A 75 -7.14 -9.33 4.30
CA PRO A 75 -6.93 -10.04 3.04
C PRO A 75 -5.46 -10.12 2.64
N GLU A 76 -4.57 -9.32 3.22
CA GLU A 76 -3.13 -9.38 2.97
C GLU A 76 -2.43 -10.46 3.81
N THR A 77 -2.77 -10.55 5.09
CA THR A 77 -2.09 -11.46 6.03
C THR A 77 -2.90 -12.71 6.39
N GLY A 78 -4.20 -12.73 6.09
CA GLY A 78 -5.14 -13.77 6.53
C GLY A 78 -5.45 -13.74 8.03
N GLN A 79 -4.93 -12.75 8.77
CA GLN A 79 -5.12 -12.64 10.21
C GLN A 79 -6.52 -12.13 10.55
N LYS A 80 -7.10 -12.65 11.64
CA LYS A 80 -8.30 -12.05 12.22
C LYS A 80 -7.90 -10.79 12.95
N VAL A 81 -8.62 -9.71 12.65
CA VAL A 81 -8.40 -8.41 13.26
C VAL A 81 -9.68 -7.92 13.92
N ARG A 82 -9.55 -7.40 15.13
CA ARG A 82 -10.61 -6.68 15.86
C ARG A 82 -10.35 -5.19 15.78
N VAL A 83 -11.42 -4.41 15.59
CA VAL A 83 -11.32 -2.95 15.57
C VAL A 83 -11.41 -2.38 16.99
N TYR A 84 -10.52 -1.44 17.29
CA TYR A 84 -10.55 -0.62 18.49
C TYR A 84 -10.76 0.85 18.10
N VAL A 85 -11.57 1.56 18.87
CA VAL A 85 -11.90 2.98 18.66
C VAL A 85 -11.62 3.77 19.94
N ASN A 86 -11.06 4.97 19.81
CA ASN A 86 -10.92 5.92 20.91
C ASN A 86 -12.00 7.02 20.88
N ASP A 87 -12.06 7.85 21.92
CA ASP A 87 -13.05 8.93 22.03
C ASP A 87 -12.94 10.00 20.92
N ALA A 88 -11.75 10.12 20.29
CA ALA A 88 -11.52 10.99 19.14
C ALA A 88 -12.00 10.37 17.81
N GLY A 89 -12.50 9.13 17.82
CA GLY A 89 -12.96 8.41 16.64
C GLY A 89 -11.84 7.77 15.80
N GLU A 90 -10.60 7.75 16.30
CA GLU A 90 -9.52 7.04 15.62
C GLU A 90 -9.73 5.53 15.68
N ARG A 91 -9.41 4.85 14.57
CA ARG A 91 -9.48 3.39 14.45
C ARG A 91 -8.09 2.76 14.47
N ARG A 92 -7.97 1.67 15.22
CA ARG A 92 -6.83 0.74 15.24
C ARG A 92 -7.32 -0.68 15.00
N TYR A 93 -6.49 -1.47 14.33
CA TYR A 93 -6.77 -2.86 13.99
C TYR A 93 -5.79 -3.72 14.77
N VAL A 94 -6.30 -4.65 15.57
CA VAL A 94 -5.50 -5.48 16.49
C VAL A 94 -5.70 -6.94 16.13
N GLN A 95 -4.63 -7.72 16.13
CA GLN A 95 -4.68 -9.15 15.89
C GLN A 95 -5.49 -9.87 17.01
N GLU A 96 -6.39 -10.78 16.61
CA GLU A 96 -7.16 -11.66 17.50
C GLU A 96 -6.62 -13.09 17.52
#